data_AF-A0A6I9X0F3-F1
#
_entry.id   AF-A0A6I9X0F3-F1
#
_cell.length_a   1.000
_cell.length_b   1.000
_cell.length_c   1.000
_cell.angle_alpha   90.00
_cell.angle_beta   90.00
_cell.angle_gamma   90.00
#
_symmetry.space_group_name_H-M   'P 1'
#
loop_
_entity.id
_entity.type
_entity.pdbx_description
1 polymer ?
#
loop_
_entity_poly.entity_id
_entity_poly.type
_entity_poly.pdbx_seq_one_letter_code
_entity_poly.pdbx_strand_id
1 'polypeptide(L)'
;MDNFVEELRQETRWLPTEETEDESVTNAVVPGIYLPLLPKHFNHPTNMAVKSSEFQKVKEDCLCCIQDALLQSQWQRAAELMISYLEILENTSSEKRVPSQEEIWRIGTEILQQHPRSNIDEINYFADRMKSLGVKRYLKISLEHAFHLLCSGFVDEAYQNLILTESWRYGEETVAQEKELKLVQAYKGLIDYYMWLKKKTDLLELDEDSCTQTSLQQEMQRLYQQAKVSLREIIRIPGVWDPFVICYVDLLEHYEEYEEAREVLSDYAYNSKFPSNPNAHVYYYQFLKRRRESRKAQISALQILHELVPSHELMLEFYNLLKKSKKRKKHKLQLKVIFAVLDFAVWKENVKAWSYLAKQTVEILQNSDKQFHWLKKEWDIRKHWWPAFHFSLYLAKRNWQENKKLTCEKVLIAGILLGKDCKYFKYVSKEGCKVQKKKFRQLKKFVKEHSWVGLRLADT
;
A
#
# COMPACT_ATOMS: atom_id res chain seq x y z
N MET A 1 -6.51 -25.54 -30.54
CA MET A 1 -5.90 -26.75 -29.92
C MET A 1 -5.58 -26.41 -28.46
N ASP A 2 -6.62 -26.25 -27.66
CA ASP A 2 -6.47 -25.76 -26.29
C ASP A 2 -6.13 -26.90 -25.32
N ASN A 3 -6.43 -28.15 -25.73
CA ASN A 3 -6.26 -29.38 -24.95
C ASN A 3 -4.85 -29.59 -24.38
N PHE A 4 -3.77 -29.28 -25.11
CA PHE A 4 -2.42 -29.68 -24.66
C PHE A 4 -2.02 -29.09 -23.30
N VAL A 5 -2.46 -27.85 -23.02
CA VAL A 5 -2.19 -27.16 -21.76
C VAL A 5 -3.33 -27.35 -20.75
N GLU A 6 -4.55 -27.65 -21.19
CA GLU A 6 -5.68 -27.86 -20.28
C GLU A 6 -5.74 -29.31 -19.73
N GLU A 7 -5.30 -30.32 -20.49
CA GLU A 7 -5.07 -31.69 -20.00
C GLU A 7 -3.98 -31.78 -18.89
N LEU A 8 -3.30 -30.68 -18.52
CA LEU A 8 -2.29 -30.66 -17.46
C LEU A 8 -2.88 -30.40 -16.05
N ARG A 9 -4.19 -30.20 -15.92
CA ARG A 9 -4.71 -29.25 -14.91
C ARG A 9 -5.70 -29.76 -13.88
N GLN A 10 -6.19 -31.00 -14.01
CA GLN A 10 -7.27 -31.53 -13.18
C GLN A 10 -6.75 -32.15 -11.88
N GLU A 11 -7.51 -31.88 -10.81
CA GLU A 11 -7.42 -32.43 -9.44
C GLU A 11 -6.15 -32.08 -8.62
N THR A 12 -6.20 -31.90 -7.29
CA THR A 12 -7.30 -32.08 -6.30
C THR A 12 -7.41 -30.82 -5.38
N ARG A 13 -8.47 -30.72 -4.55
CA ARG A 13 -8.79 -29.57 -3.67
C ARG A 13 -9.26 -30.07 -2.29
N TRP A 14 -8.60 -29.69 -1.19
CA TRP A 14 -9.05 -29.93 0.20
C TRP A 14 -8.54 -28.85 1.18
N LEU A 15 -9.40 -28.48 2.15
CA LEU A 15 -9.31 -27.58 3.32
C LEU A 15 -10.72 -27.62 3.99
N PRO A 16 -10.98 -27.12 5.22
CA PRO A 16 -10.11 -26.68 6.33
C PRO A 16 -10.49 -27.37 7.68
N THR A 17 -10.02 -26.85 8.83
CA THR A 17 -10.84 -26.63 10.06
C THR A 17 -10.20 -25.52 10.93
N GLU A 18 -10.91 -25.03 11.95
CA GLU A 18 -10.63 -23.81 12.75
C GLU A 18 -10.59 -24.11 14.28
N GLU A 19 -11.05 -23.16 15.13
CA GLU A 19 -11.21 -23.18 16.62
C GLU A 19 -9.89 -22.85 17.41
N THR A 20 -9.77 -21.84 18.30
CA THR A 20 -10.50 -21.33 19.50
C THR A 20 -10.25 -22.16 20.79
N GLU A 21 -10.42 -21.73 22.05
CA GLU A 21 -11.07 -20.58 22.73
C GLU A 21 -10.54 -20.46 24.21
N ASP A 22 -10.89 -19.47 25.05
CA ASP A 22 -10.30 -18.11 25.12
C ASP A 22 -10.28 -17.55 26.59
N GLU A 23 -9.94 -16.27 26.81
CA GLU A 23 -10.05 -15.42 28.03
C GLU A 23 -9.28 -15.73 29.36
N SER A 24 -8.82 -14.68 30.05
CA SER A 24 -9.33 -14.28 31.41
C SER A 24 -8.64 -13.05 32.01
N VAL A 25 -9.38 -12.25 32.80
CA VAL A 25 -8.96 -10.96 33.39
C VAL A 25 -8.78 -11.07 34.91
N THR A 26 -7.81 -10.36 35.48
CA THR A 26 -7.81 -9.99 36.92
C THR A 26 -7.49 -8.52 37.12
N ASN A 27 -8.35 -7.81 37.85
CA ASN A 27 -8.22 -6.37 38.10
C ASN A 27 -7.30 -6.09 39.31
N ALA A 28 -6.37 -5.14 39.16
CA ALA A 28 -5.57 -4.60 40.26
C ALA A 28 -5.53 -3.07 40.18
N VAL A 29 -6.24 -2.39 41.08
CA VAL A 29 -6.24 -0.93 41.17
C VAL A 29 -4.95 -0.46 41.85
N VAL A 30 -4.02 0.07 41.05
CA VAL A 30 -2.68 0.51 41.44
C VAL A 30 -2.42 1.85 40.73
N PRO A 31 -1.83 2.88 41.38
CA PRO A 31 -2.01 4.27 40.97
C PRO A 31 -1.48 4.62 39.56
N GLY A 32 -2.22 5.51 38.90
CA GLY A 32 -1.89 6.12 37.61
C GLY A 32 -0.65 7.00 37.66
N ILE A 33 -0.14 7.38 36.48
CA ILE A 33 1.16 8.04 36.35
C ILE A 33 0.98 9.53 36.32
N TYR A 34 1.38 10.17 37.42
CA TYR A 34 1.47 11.61 37.47
C TYR A 34 2.73 12.09 36.74
N LEU A 35 2.65 12.24 35.41
CA LEU A 35 3.52 13.19 34.71
C LEU A 35 3.24 14.57 35.32
N PRO A 36 4.21 15.23 35.97
CA PRO A 36 3.97 16.54 36.57
C PRO A 36 3.62 17.54 35.48
N LEU A 37 2.37 17.94 35.52
CA LEU A 37 1.76 18.89 34.60
C LEU A 37 2.66 20.13 34.54
N LEU A 38 3.07 20.53 33.34
CA LEU A 38 3.74 21.83 33.09
C LEU A 38 3.10 22.92 33.96
N PRO A 39 3.88 23.73 34.71
CA PRO A 39 3.31 24.68 35.66
C PRO A 39 2.20 25.55 35.07
N LYS A 40 1.13 25.79 35.86
CA LYS A 40 0.02 26.66 35.44
C LYS A 40 0.46 28.13 35.22
N HIS A 41 1.64 28.50 35.72
CA HIS A 41 2.28 29.78 35.52
C HIS A 41 3.76 29.56 35.21
N PHE A 42 4.27 30.11 34.10
CA PHE A 42 5.71 30.27 33.89
C PHE A 42 6.20 31.40 34.80
N ASN A 43 6.59 31.06 36.03
CA ASN A 43 7.33 31.99 36.88
C ASN A 43 8.75 32.11 36.30
N HIS A 44 9.13 33.28 35.79
CA HIS A 44 10.52 33.52 35.37
C HIS A 44 11.48 33.34 36.56
N PRO A 45 12.37 32.34 36.56
CA PRO A 45 13.40 32.25 37.59
C PRO A 45 14.43 33.36 37.35
N THR A 46 14.83 34.07 38.41
CA THR A 46 15.88 35.08 38.29
C THR A 46 17.22 34.39 38.02
N ASN A 47 17.95 34.83 36.98
CA ASN A 47 19.16 34.18 36.46
C ASN A 47 20.15 33.74 37.55
N MET A 48 20.21 32.42 37.81
CA MET A 48 21.39 31.77 38.39
C MET A 48 22.32 31.36 37.26
N ALA A 49 23.56 31.86 37.28
CA ALA A 49 24.48 31.79 36.15
C ALA A 49 25.17 30.42 35.98
N VAL A 50 24.41 29.39 35.59
CA VAL A 50 24.97 28.14 35.06
C VAL A 50 25.59 28.43 33.69
N LYS A 51 26.79 27.88 33.42
CA LYS A 51 27.44 28.07 32.11
C LYS A 51 26.62 27.38 31.02
N SER A 52 26.27 28.12 29.97
CA SER A 52 25.38 27.65 28.90
C SER A 52 25.86 26.38 28.18
N SER A 53 27.17 26.13 28.14
CA SER A 53 27.79 24.90 27.60
C SER A 53 27.57 23.67 28.48
N GLU A 54 27.55 23.83 29.81
CA GLU A 54 27.40 22.72 30.76
C GLU A 54 25.93 22.26 30.78
N PHE A 55 24.98 23.21 30.79
CA PHE A 55 23.54 22.92 30.68
C PHE A 55 23.16 22.27 29.34
N GLN A 56 23.71 22.75 28.21
CA GLN A 56 23.45 22.17 26.89
C GLN A 56 23.91 20.70 26.81
N LYS A 57 25.05 20.35 27.41
CA LYS A 57 25.49 18.96 27.48
C LYS A 57 24.53 18.10 28.34
N VAL A 58 24.11 18.58 29.51
CA VAL A 58 23.15 17.85 30.36
C VAL A 58 21.80 17.63 29.64
N LYS A 59 21.34 18.59 28.81
CA LYS A 59 20.18 18.37 27.91
C LYS A 59 20.41 17.18 26.98
N GLU A 60 21.57 17.12 26.32
CA GLU A 60 21.90 16.09 25.34
C GLU A 60 22.05 14.71 26.00
N ASP A 61 22.79 14.63 27.12
CA ASP A 61 22.92 13.41 27.94
C ASP A 61 21.54 12.89 28.42
N CYS A 62 20.63 13.79 28.84
CA CYS A 62 19.27 13.44 29.25
C CYS A 62 18.40 12.95 28.08
N LEU A 63 18.49 13.60 26.90
CA LEU A 63 17.75 13.17 25.71
C LEU A 63 18.18 11.77 25.26
N CYS A 64 19.48 11.47 25.30
CA CYS A 64 20.00 10.13 25.02
C CYS A 64 19.48 9.10 26.03
N CYS A 65 19.43 9.41 27.33
CA CYS A 65 18.86 8.51 28.34
C CYS A 65 17.37 8.22 28.11
N ILE A 66 16.60 9.19 27.60
CA ILE A 66 15.19 8.99 27.21
C ILE A 66 15.11 8.10 25.97
N GLN A 67 15.93 8.35 24.94
CA GLN A 67 15.95 7.55 23.72
C GLN A 67 16.33 6.08 23.99
N ASP A 68 17.32 5.83 24.85
CA ASP A 68 17.68 4.49 25.30
C ASP A 68 16.54 3.80 26.07
N ALA A 69 15.79 4.54 26.90
CA ALA A 69 14.64 4.02 27.61
C ALA A 69 13.48 3.66 26.65
N LEU A 70 13.20 4.48 25.64
CA LEU A 70 12.21 4.20 24.59
C LEU A 70 12.59 2.95 23.77
N LEU A 71 13.85 2.85 23.33
CA LEU A 71 14.38 1.71 22.57
C LEU A 71 14.35 0.40 23.37
N GLN A 72 14.35 0.47 24.71
CA GLN A 72 14.24 -0.67 25.62
C GLN A 72 12.80 -0.87 26.16
N SER A 73 11.81 -0.12 25.66
CA SER A 73 10.41 -0.12 26.11
C SER A 73 10.23 0.12 27.62
N GLN A 74 11.15 0.87 28.23
CA GLN A 74 11.13 1.25 29.65
C GLN A 74 10.26 2.50 29.87
N TRP A 75 8.99 2.43 29.49
CA TRP A 75 8.06 3.57 29.42
C TRP A 75 7.98 4.38 30.71
N GLN A 76 7.97 3.73 31.88
CA GLN A 76 7.96 4.37 33.20
C GLN A 76 9.22 5.24 33.41
N ARG A 77 10.40 4.71 33.07
CA ARG A 77 11.68 5.41 33.17
C ARG A 77 11.78 6.54 32.15
N ALA A 78 11.25 6.35 30.94
CA ALA A 78 11.16 7.40 29.93
C ALA A 78 10.26 8.54 30.44
N ALA A 79 9.11 8.22 31.05
CA ALA A 79 8.21 9.21 31.66
C ALA A 79 8.88 9.98 32.81
N GLU A 80 9.60 9.30 33.70
CA GLU A 80 10.35 9.93 34.81
C GLU A 80 11.44 10.88 34.33
N LEU A 81 12.25 10.46 33.33
CA LEU A 81 13.26 11.32 32.72
C LEU A 81 12.64 12.50 31.96
N MET A 82 11.45 12.31 31.37
CA MET A 82 10.72 13.35 30.67
C MET A 82 10.32 14.51 31.59
N ILE A 83 10.08 14.25 32.89
CA ILE A 83 9.80 15.29 33.90
C ILE A 83 10.94 16.31 33.92
N SER A 84 12.18 15.86 34.10
CA SER A 84 13.38 16.70 34.10
C SER A 84 13.66 17.33 32.73
N TYR A 85 13.20 16.71 31.65
CA TYR A 85 13.33 17.26 30.30
C TYR A 85 12.35 18.43 30.04
N LEU A 86 11.19 18.49 30.71
CA LEU A 86 10.22 19.59 30.58
C LEU A 86 10.78 20.93 31.12
N GLU A 87 11.62 20.91 32.15
CA GLU A 87 12.26 22.09 32.76
C GLU A 87 13.12 22.90 31.76
N ILE A 88 13.56 22.26 30.67
CA ILE A 88 14.32 22.87 29.58
C ILE A 88 13.51 23.99 28.88
N LEU A 89 12.18 23.91 28.86
CA LEU A 89 11.32 24.95 28.26
C LEU A 89 11.42 26.30 28.96
N GLU A 90 11.79 26.33 30.24
CA GLU A 90 11.87 27.56 31.02
C GLU A 90 13.15 28.35 30.68
N ASN A 91 14.29 27.66 30.61
CA ASN A 91 15.64 28.24 30.48
C ASN A 91 16.11 28.48 29.02
N THR A 92 15.33 28.04 28.02
CA THR A 92 15.77 28.10 26.61
C THR A 92 15.46 29.45 25.93
N SER A 93 16.34 29.95 25.07
CA SER A 93 16.11 31.18 24.27
C SER A 93 15.04 31.00 23.17
N SER A 94 14.42 32.10 22.73
CA SER A 94 13.28 32.10 21.80
C SER A 94 13.47 31.24 20.55
N GLU A 95 14.66 31.27 19.94
CA GLU A 95 14.98 30.50 18.74
C GLU A 95 15.06 28.99 19.00
N LYS A 96 15.69 28.54 20.10
CA LYS A 96 15.86 27.10 20.40
C LYS A 96 14.72 26.48 21.23
N ARG A 97 13.67 27.25 21.54
CA ARG A 97 12.38 26.73 22.08
C ARG A 97 11.61 25.88 21.06
N VAL A 98 11.58 26.28 19.79
CA VAL A 98 10.76 25.65 18.73
C VAL A 98 11.12 24.18 18.41
N PRO A 99 12.40 23.75 18.37
CA PRO A 99 12.74 22.32 18.30
C PRO A 99 12.45 21.60 19.63
N SER A 100 12.79 22.21 20.77
CA SER A 100 12.56 21.61 22.10
C SER A 100 11.08 21.30 22.36
N GLN A 101 10.15 22.12 21.87
CA GLN A 101 8.71 21.84 21.93
C GLN A 101 8.27 20.65 21.05
N GLU A 102 8.94 20.39 19.92
CA GLU A 102 8.63 19.23 19.06
C GLU A 102 9.24 17.94 19.62
N GLU A 103 10.47 18.00 20.14
CA GLU A 103 11.07 16.91 20.92
C GLU A 103 10.12 16.48 22.04
N ILE A 104 9.65 17.45 22.85
CA ILE A 104 8.75 17.21 23.99
C ILE A 104 7.40 16.63 23.54
N TRP A 105 6.77 17.20 22.51
CA TRP A 105 5.48 16.72 22.02
C TRP A 105 5.56 15.30 21.47
N ARG A 106 6.53 14.99 20.60
CA ARG A 106 6.69 13.66 20.00
C ARG A 106 6.99 12.59 21.05
N ILE A 107 7.99 12.85 21.89
CA ILE A 107 8.42 11.90 22.93
C ILE A 107 7.30 11.68 23.97
N GLY A 108 6.65 12.76 24.42
CA GLY A 108 5.55 12.65 25.40
C GLY A 108 4.34 11.91 24.86
N THR A 109 4.02 12.10 23.57
CA THR A 109 2.92 11.39 22.90
C THR A 109 3.22 9.88 22.79
N GLU A 110 4.43 9.50 22.36
CA GLU A 110 4.84 8.09 22.29
C GLU A 110 4.85 7.43 23.68
N ILE A 111 5.44 8.09 24.70
CA ILE A 111 5.44 7.58 26.08
C ILE A 111 4.02 7.30 26.55
N LEU A 112 3.10 8.26 26.39
CA LEU A 112 1.71 8.10 26.82
C LEU A 112 0.98 7.00 26.05
N GLN A 113 1.10 6.97 24.72
CA GLN A 113 0.42 5.96 23.88
C GLN A 113 0.88 4.52 24.17
N GLN A 114 2.14 4.33 24.58
CA GLN A 114 2.67 3.00 24.89
C GLN A 114 2.60 2.63 26.38
N HIS A 115 2.33 3.56 27.30
CA HIS A 115 2.39 3.25 28.74
C HIS A 115 1.17 2.43 29.20
N PRO A 116 1.34 1.24 29.83
CA PRO A 116 0.24 0.41 30.36
C PRO A 116 -0.54 0.98 31.56
N ARG A 117 -0.49 2.31 31.77
CA ARG A 117 -1.23 3.06 32.80
C ARG A 117 -1.76 4.41 32.31
N SER A 118 -1.44 4.82 31.08
CA SER A 118 -1.98 6.07 30.53
C SER A 118 -3.49 5.93 30.34
N ASN A 119 -4.24 6.97 30.67
CA ASN A 119 -5.66 7.07 30.32
C ASN A 119 -5.88 8.17 29.26
N ILE A 120 -7.11 8.21 28.73
CA ILE A 120 -7.49 9.15 27.67
C ILE A 120 -7.47 10.61 28.17
N ASP A 121 -7.80 10.86 29.43
CA ASP A 121 -7.80 12.20 30.02
C ASP A 121 -6.38 12.78 30.15
N GLU A 122 -5.40 11.95 30.54
CA GLU A 122 -3.98 12.32 30.56
C GLU A 122 -3.46 12.68 29.16
N ILE A 123 -3.88 11.94 28.12
CA ILE A 123 -3.47 12.19 26.73
C ILE A 123 -4.14 13.46 26.18
N ASN A 124 -5.44 13.62 26.40
CA ASN A 124 -6.20 14.81 26.02
C ASN A 124 -5.59 16.05 26.70
N TYR A 125 -5.31 15.98 28.01
CA TYR A 125 -4.68 17.05 28.77
C TYR A 125 -3.28 17.38 28.23
N PHE A 126 -2.43 16.38 28.00
CA PHE A 126 -1.08 16.59 27.46
C PHE A 126 -1.15 17.27 26.07
N ALA A 127 -2.03 16.78 25.19
CA ALA A 127 -2.23 17.36 23.88
C ALA A 127 -2.72 18.81 23.94
N ASP A 128 -3.64 19.16 24.84
CA ASP A 128 -4.12 20.54 25.02
C ASP A 128 -3.04 21.46 25.61
N ARG A 129 -2.20 20.97 26.54
CA ARG A 129 -1.02 21.73 26.98
C ARG A 129 -0.05 21.95 25.81
N MET A 130 0.25 20.93 25.01
CA MET A 130 1.13 21.09 23.85
C MET A 130 0.54 21.98 22.75
N LYS A 131 -0.78 21.93 22.48
CA LYS A 131 -1.49 22.90 21.61
C LYS A 131 -1.30 24.34 22.11
N SER A 132 -1.42 24.57 23.42
CA SER A 132 -1.28 25.91 24.02
C SER A 132 0.15 26.45 24.02
N LEU A 133 1.17 25.59 24.15
CA LEU A 133 2.59 25.98 24.13
C LEU A 133 3.14 26.09 22.70
N GLY A 134 2.84 25.10 21.87
CA GLY A 134 3.29 24.94 20.50
C GLY A 134 2.39 25.68 19.51
N VAL A 135 2.04 26.94 19.78
CA VAL A 135 1.06 27.73 19.02
C VAL A 135 1.30 27.67 17.50
N LYS A 136 2.56 27.78 17.05
CA LYS A 136 2.95 27.69 15.61
C LYS A 136 2.79 26.29 14.98
N ARG A 137 2.48 25.26 15.78
CA ARG A 137 2.31 23.85 15.38
C ARG A 137 0.92 23.32 15.72
N TYR A 138 0.01 24.16 16.22
CA TYR A 138 -1.31 23.79 16.73
C TYR A 138 -2.08 22.83 15.81
N LEU A 139 -2.10 23.11 14.49
CA LEU A 139 -2.78 22.26 13.48
C LEU A 139 -2.25 20.82 13.46
N LYS A 140 -0.93 20.62 13.56
CA LYS A 140 -0.29 19.29 13.62
C LYS A 140 -0.55 18.57 14.93
N ILE A 141 -0.50 19.29 16.06
CA ILE A 141 -0.74 18.71 17.39
C ILE A 141 -2.21 18.25 17.50
N SER A 142 -3.16 19.03 16.96
CA SER A 142 -4.56 18.61 16.84
C SER A 142 -4.76 17.44 15.87
N LEU A 143 -4.01 17.35 14.76
CA LEU A 143 -4.09 16.19 13.86
C LEU A 143 -3.67 14.89 14.56
N GLU A 144 -2.50 14.87 15.21
CA GLU A 144 -2.03 13.67 15.94
C GLU A 144 -2.95 13.32 17.12
N HIS A 145 -3.55 14.32 17.77
CA HIS A 145 -4.57 14.13 18.81
C HIS A 145 -5.88 13.54 18.27
N ALA A 146 -6.40 14.04 17.14
CA ALA A 146 -7.58 13.49 16.48
C ALA A 146 -7.33 12.05 15.99
N PHE A 147 -6.13 11.73 15.50
CA PHE A 147 -5.75 10.35 15.20
C PHE A 147 -5.78 9.44 16.43
N HIS A 148 -5.24 9.90 17.56
CA HIS A 148 -5.26 9.12 18.81
C HIS A 148 -6.70 8.84 19.28
N LEU A 149 -7.58 9.84 19.24
CA LEU A 149 -9.00 9.70 19.55
C LEU A 149 -9.68 8.68 18.63
N LEU A 150 -9.46 8.77 17.31
CA LEU A 150 -9.97 7.80 16.33
C LEU A 150 -9.47 6.37 16.59
N CYS A 151 -8.18 6.18 16.88
CA CYS A 151 -7.61 4.86 17.21
C CYS A 151 -8.17 4.29 18.52
N SER A 152 -8.64 5.16 19.42
CA SER A 152 -9.22 4.81 20.72
C SER A 152 -10.76 4.72 20.69
N GLY A 153 -11.40 4.89 19.52
CA GLY A 153 -12.86 4.79 19.33
C GLY A 153 -13.67 6.08 19.56
N PHE A 154 -13.02 7.17 19.99
CA PHE A 154 -13.64 8.46 20.30
C PHE A 154 -13.84 9.31 19.03
N VAL A 155 -14.73 8.86 18.15
CA VAL A 155 -14.95 9.44 16.81
C VAL A 155 -15.57 10.84 16.87
N ASP A 156 -16.54 11.06 17.76
CA ASP A 156 -17.22 12.35 17.88
C ASP A 156 -16.30 13.41 18.50
N GLU A 157 -15.50 13.04 19.50
CA GLU A 157 -14.47 13.89 20.09
C GLU A 157 -13.38 14.26 19.08
N ALA A 158 -12.95 13.32 18.24
CA ALA A 158 -12.03 13.59 17.13
C ALA A 158 -12.62 14.60 16.14
N TYR A 159 -13.90 14.44 15.79
CA TYR A 159 -14.62 15.35 14.88
C TYR A 159 -14.74 16.77 15.47
N GLN A 160 -15.12 16.89 16.75
CA GLN A 160 -15.16 18.19 17.44
C GLN A 160 -13.77 18.84 17.53
N ASN A 161 -12.72 18.06 17.82
CA ASN A 161 -11.35 18.58 17.85
C ASN A 161 -10.89 19.12 16.47
N LEU A 162 -11.28 18.48 15.37
CA LEU A 162 -10.99 18.97 14.03
C LEU A 162 -11.81 20.22 13.67
N ILE A 163 -13.08 20.34 14.08
CA ILE A 163 -13.88 21.58 13.91
C ILE A 163 -13.26 22.76 14.67
N LEU A 164 -12.88 22.55 15.94
CA LEU A 164 -12.18 23.57 16.74
C LEU A 164 -10.83 23.94 16.13
N THR A 165 -10.19 23.01 15.41
CA THR A 165 -8.91 23.25 14.74
C THR A 165 -9.06 23.99 13.41
N GLU A 166 -10.11 23.71 12.64
CA GLU A 166 -10.44 24.41 11.39
C GLU A 166 -10.76 25.89 11.60
N SER A 167 -11.35 26.24 12.75
CA SER A 167 -11.71 27.62 13.11
C SER A 167 -10.58 28.43 13.75
N TRP A 168 -9.47 27.79 14.14
CA TRP A 168 -8.34 28.42 14.83
C TRP A 168 -7.51 29.34 13.91
N ARG A 169 -7.08 30.50 14.42
CA ARG A 169 -6.28 31.50 13.67
C ARG A 169 -5.18 32.08 14.55
N TYR A 170 -3.98 32.25 13.99
CA TYR A 170 -2.84 32.89 14.69
C TYR A 170 -1.82 33.47 13.70
N GLY A 171 -1.52 34.77 13.85
CA GLY A 171 -0.57 35.49 13.00
C GLY A 171 -1.09 35.71 11.58
N GLU A 172 -0.17 36.07 10.68
CA GLU A 172 -0.41 36.08 9.23
C GLU A 172 -0.41 34.64 8.70
N GLU A 173 -1.34 34.33 7.78
CA GLU A 173 -1.50 32.97 7.25
C GLU A 173 -0.40 32.65 6.23
N THR A 174 0.51 31.74 6.61
CA THR A 174 1.57 31.28 5.70
C THR A 174 1.10 30.11 4.82
N VAL A 175 1.69 29.97 3.63
CA VAL A 175 1.45 28.84 2.69
C VAL A 175 1.71 27.46 3.31
N ALA A 176 2.46 27.38 4.42
CA ALA A 176 2.64 26.15 5.19
C ALA A 176 1.41 25.87 6.08
N GLN A 177 0.92 26.88 6.81
CA GLN A 177 -0.30 26.78 7.63
C GLN A 177 -1.53 26.52 6.76
N GLU A 178 -1.65 27.15 5.59
CA GLU A 178 -2.74 26.88 4.64
C GLU A 178 -2.79 25.37 4.28
N LYS A 179 -1.66 24.76 3.93
CA LYS A 179 -1.59 23.33 3.60
C LYS A 179 -1.91 22.43 4.80
N GLU A 180 -1.49 22.81 6.01
CA GLU A 180 -1.84 22.10 7.24
C GLU A 180 -3.33 22.22 7.56
N LEU A 181 -3.96 23.38 7.31
CA LEU A 181 -5.39 23.61 7.46
C LEU A 181 -6.21 22.81 6.43
N LYS A 182 -5.77 22.77 5.17
CA LYS A 182 -6.37 21.91 4.13
C LYS A 182 -6.28 20.42 4.49
N LEU A 183 -5.24 20.01 5.22
CA LEU A 183 -5.11 18.63 5.74
C LEU A 183 -6.06 18.37 6.94
N VAL A 184 -6.23 19.32 7.86
CA VAL A 184 -7.25 19.27 8.92
C VAL A 184 -8.65 19.12 8.32
N GLN A 185 -8.98 19.92 7.31
CA GLN A 185 -10.24 19.81 6.56
C GLN A 185 -10.37 18.44 5.89
N ALA A 186 -9.33 17.93 5.25
CA ALA A 186 -9.35 16.61 4.62
C ALA A 186 -9.65 15.46 5.59
N TYR A 187 -9.05 15.45 6.79
CA TYR A 187 -9.32 14.42 7.79
C TYR A 187 -10.72 14.54 8.39
N LYS A 188 -11.23 15.76 8.60
CA LYS A 188 -12.65 15.99 8.93
C LYS A 188 -13.56 15.42 7.82
N GLY A 189 -13.22 15.66 6.56
CA GLY A 189 -13.91 15.10 5.38
C GLY A 189 -13.86 13.57 5.26
N LEU A 190 -12.83 12.91 5.81
CA LEU A 190 -12.80 11.45 5.95
C LEU A 190 -13.75 10.95 7.05
N ILE A 191 -13.94 11.71 8.14
CA ILE A 191 -14.96 11.38 9.15
C ILE A 191 -16.37 11.63 8.59
N ASP A 192 -16.59 12.73 7.86
CA ASP A 192 -17.85 12.98 7.12
C ASP A 192 -18.16 11.81 6.15
N TYR A 193 -17.15 11.31 5.42
CA TYR A 193 -17.27 10.12 4.56
C TYR A 193 -17.56 8.82 5.35
N TYR A 194 -16.88 8.60 6.49
CA TYR A 194 -17.11 7.43 7.33
C TYR A 194 -18.53 7.41 7.92
N MET A 195 -19.01 8.56 8.41
CA MET A 195 -20.38 8.73 8.87
C MET A 195 -21.39 8.49 7.74
N TRP A 196 -21.13 9.01 6.53
CA TRP A 196 -21.95 8.74 5.35
C TRP A 196 -21.97 7.24 4.98
N LEU A 197 -20.83 6.55 5.05
CA LEU A 197 -20.72 5.12 4.74
C LEU A 197 -21.48 4.26 5.77
N LYS A 198 -21.47 4.66 7.04
CA LYS A 198 -22.32 4.05 8.08
C LYS A 198 -23.80 4.23 7.74
N LYS A 199 -24.25 5.46 7.51
CA LYS A 199 -25.65 5.77 7.15
C LYS A 199 -26.12 5.07 5.86
N LYS A 200 -25.21 4.89 4.88
CA LYS A 200 -25.41 4.11 3.65
C LYS A 200 -25.59 2.61 3.93
N THR A 201 -25.01 2.08 5.00
CA THR A 201 -25.23 0.70 5.46
C THR A 201 -26.55 0.61 6.25
N ASP A 202 -26.77 1.53 7.21
CA ASP A 202 -28.02 1.64 7.98
C ASP A 202 -29.25 1.70 7.04
N LEU A 203 -29.14 2.40 5.91
CA LEU A 203 -30.18 2.54 4.88
C LEU A 203 -30.48 1.23 4.10
N LEU A 204 -29.53 0.30 4.02
CA LEU A 204 -29.69 -1.00 3.35
C LEU A 204 -30.32 -2.08 4.25
N GLU A 205 -30.44 -1.81 5.56
CA GLU A 205 -31.01 -2.73 6.56
C GLU A 205 -32.47 -2.36 6.92
N LEU A 206 -33.06 -1.36 6.26
CA LEU A 206 -34.41 -0.85 6.51
C LEU A 206 -35.41 -1.23 5.39
N ASP A 207 -36.65 -1.55 5.80
CA ASP A 207 -37.78 -1.75 4.88
C ASP A 207 -38.19 -0.45 4.15
N GLU A 208 -38.70 -0.61 2.92
CA GLU A 208 -38.87 0.46 1.93
C GLU A 208 -39.90 1.55 2.31
N ASP A 209 -40.88 1.26 3.17
CA ASP A 209 -42.05 2.13 3.46
C ASP A 209 -41.90 3.00 4.74
N SER A 210 -40.68 3.40 5.11
CA SER A 210 -40.40 4.08 6.39
C SER A 210 -40.09 5.58 6.29
N CYS A 211 -40.76 6.42 7.09
CA CYS A 211 -40.48 7.87 7.18
C CYS A 211 -39.02 8.18 7.57
N THR A 212 -38.40 7.29 8.34
CA THR A 212 -36.98 7.28 8.70
C THR A 212 -36.03 7.25 7.49
N GLN A 213 -36.44 6.65 6.37
CA GLN A 213 -35.64 6.58 5.15
C GLN A 213 -35.35 7.99 4.60
N THR A 214 -36.37 8.85 4.53
CA THR A 214 -36.25 10.23 4.05
C THR A 214 -35.30 11.08 4.91
N SER A 215 -35.34 10.91 6.24
CA SER A 215 -34.40 11.60 7.14
C SER A 215 -32.96 11.12 6.97
N LEU A 216 -32.73 9.81 6.81
CA LEU A 216 -31.39 9.26 6.58
C LEU A 216 -30.82 9.71 5.23
N GLN A 217 -31.63 9.76 4.17
CA GLN A 217 -31.20 10.30 2.88
C GLN A 217 -30.81 11.78 2.94
N GLN A 218 -31.53 12.60 3.72
CA GLN A 218 -31.16 14.01 3.94
C GLN A 218 -29.87 14.17 4.75
N GLU A 219 -29.66 13.32 5.76
CA GLU A 219 -28.43 13.29 6.56
C GLU A 219 -27.22 12.84 5.72
N MET A 220 -27.38 11.77 4.91
CA MET A 220 -26.39 11.34 3.93
C MET A 220 -26.07 12.46 2.93
N GLN A 221 -27.08 13.15 2.39
CA GLN A 221 -26.84 14.26 1.46
C GLN A 221 -26.03 15.40 2.10
N ARG A 222 -26.29 15.72 3.37
CA ARG A 222 -25.49 16.70 4.12
C ARG A 222 -24.04 16.23 4.28
N LEU A 223 -23.82 15.01 4.78
CA LEU A 223 -22.49 14.43 4.98
C LEU A 223 -21.70 14.34 3.67
N TYR A 224 -22.36 13.96 2.56
CA TYR A 224 -21.79 13.98 1.22
C TYR A 224 -21.26 15.37 0.85
N GLN A 225 -22.05 16.44 1.01
CA GLN A 225 -21.60 17.79 0.66
C GLN A 225 -20.43 18.27 1.53
N GLN A 226 -20.43 17.94 2.83
CA GLN A 226 -19.32 18.26 3.75
C GLN A 226 -18.02 17.53 3.36
N ALA A 227 -18.11 16.20 3.14
CA ALA A 227 -16.99 15.39 2.67
C ALA A 227 -16.49 15.87 1.30
N LYS A 228 -17.40 16.16 0.36
CA LYS A 228 -17.07 16.61 -1.00
C LYS A 228 -16.26 17.91 -0.96
N VAL A 229 -16.73 18.94 -0.28
CA VAL A 229 -16.00 20.23 -0.20
C VAL A 229 -14.61 20.04 0.42
N SER A 230 -14.51 19.29 1.52
CA SER A 230 -13.27 19.09 2.25
C SER A 230 -12.22 18.27 1.47
N LEU A 231 -12.64 17.15 0.88
CA LEU A 231 -11.77 16.24 0.14
C LEU A 231 -11.31 16.84 -1.21
N ARG A 232 -12.20 17.58 -1.90
CA ARG A 232 -11.88 18.24 -3.18
C ARG A 232 -10.70 19.19 -3.10
N GLU A 233 -10.52 19.83 -1.95
CA GLU A 233 -9.50 20.86 -1.76
C GLU A 233 -8.10 20.27 -1.52
N ILE A 234 -7.97 19.15 -0.78
CA ILE A 234 -6.66 18.51 -0.59
C ILE A 234 -6.15 17.83 -1.87
N ILE A 235 -7.02 17.16 -2.64
CA ILE A 235 -6.63 16.42 -3.85
C ILE A 235 -6.16 17.33 -5.00
N ARG A 236 -6.43 18.64 -4.91
CA ARG A 236 -5.91 19.68 -5.82
C ARG A 236 -4.46 20.05 -5.53
N ILE A 237 -3.97 19.82 -4.31
CA ILE A 237 -2.60 20.14 -3.90
C ILE A 237 -1.67 19.00 -4.36
N PRO A 238 -0.52 19.29 -4.99
CA PRO A 238 0.43 18.24 -5.36
C PRO A 238 0.91 17.41 -4.16
N GLY A 239 0.64 16.11 -4.19
CA GLY A 239 0.97 15.16 -3.13
C GLY A 239 0.54 13.73 -3.48
N VAL A 240 0.72 12.80 -2.55
CA VAL A 240 0.17 11.43 -2.62
C VAL A 240 -0.99 11.36 -1.63
N TRP A 241 -2.20 11.24 -2.15
CA TRP A 241 -3.47 11.44 -1.43
C TRP A 241 -4.42 10.25 -1.57
N ASP A 242 -3.86 9.05 -1.71
CA ASP A 242 -4.61 7.83 -2.04
C ASP A 242 -5.90 7.60 -1.23
N PRO A 243 -5.93 7.75 0.12
CA PRO A 243 -7.18 7.60 0.88
C PRO A 243 -8.23 8.64 0.50
N PHE A 244 -7.83 9.92 0.44
CA PHE A 244 -8.73 11.03 0.11
C PHE A 244 -9.29 10.90 -1.31
N VAL A 245 -8.47 10.48 -2.28
CA VAL A 245 -8.89 10.27 -3.68
C VAL A 245 -9.88 9.11 -3.80
N ILE A 246 -9.65 7.98 -3.12
CA ILE A 246 -10.59 6.85 -3.14
C ILE A 246 -11.95 7.26 -2.53
N CYS A 247 -11.95 7.89 -1.35
CA CYS A 247 -13.19 8.33 -0.69
C CYS A 247 -13.96 9.37 -1.54
N TYR A 248 -13.26 10.33 -2.16
CA TYR A 248 -13.89 11.29 -3.07
C TYR A 248 -14.53 10.60 -4.29
N VAL A 249 -13.86 9.59 -4.85
CA VAL A 249 -14.36 8.86 -6.02
C VAL A 249 -15.55 7.94 -5.68
N ASP A 250 -15.59 7.28 -4.52
CA ASP A 250 -16.74 6.47 -4.10
C ASP A 250 -18.00 7.34 -3.88
N LEU A 251 -17.84 8.53 -3.31
CA LEU A 251 -18.92 9.52 -3.20
C LEU A 251 -19.42 9.92 -4.61
N LEU A 252 -18.53 10.32 -5.52
CA LEU A 252 -18.92 10.74 -6.86
C LEU A 252 -19.53 9.60 -7.70
N GLU A 253 -19.00 8.36 -7.61
CA GLU A 253 -19.60 7.21 -8.31
C GLU A 253 -20.96 6.80 -7.72
N HIS A 254 -21.24 7.08 -6.43
CA HIS A 254 -22.57 6.86 -5.83
C HIS A 254 -23.60 7.90 -6.28
N TYR A 255 -23.23 9.18 -6.35
CA TYR A 255 -24.11 10.27 -6.80
C TYR A 255 -24.13 10.47 -8.33
N GLU A 256 -23.64 9.49 -9.10
CA GLU A 256 -23.57 9.46 -10.57
C GLU A 256 -22.75 10.59 -11.22
N GLU A 257 -21.87 11.26 -10.46
CA GLU A 257 -21.03 12.38 -10.90
C GLU A 257 -19.74 11.89 -11.62
N TYR A 258 -19.94 10.96 -12.56
CA TYR A 258 -18.89 10.14 -13.16
C TYR A 258 -17.81 10.91 -13.93
N GLU A 259 -18.12 12.08 -14.50
CA GLU A 259 -17.11 12.86 -15.24
C GLU A 259 -16.17 13.61 -14.27
N GLU A 260 -16.63 14.13 -13.13
CA GLU A 260 -15.72 14.67 -12.10
C GLU A 260 -14.84 13.56 -11.51
N ALA A 261 -15.39 12.35 -11.30
CA ALA A 261 -14.61 11.20 -10.84
C ALA A 261 -13.53 10.80 -11.85
N ARG A 262 -13.85 10.89 -13.15
CA ARG A 262 -12.92 10.62 -14.26
C ARG A 262 -11.84 11.69 -14.38
N GLU A 263 -12.20 12.96 -14.26
CA GLU A 263 -11.26 14.09 -14.27
C GLU A 263 -10.27 13.97 -13.12
N VAL A 264 -10.74 13.79 -11.87
CA VAL A 264 -9.90 13.62 -10.69
C VAL A 264 -8.94 12.45 -10.84
N LEU A 265 -9.40 11.27 -11.27
CA LEU A 265 -8.54 10.11 -11.46
C LEU A 265 -7.57 10.27 -12.64
N SER A 266 -7.95 11.00 -13.69
CA SER A 266 -7.08 11.31 -14.82
C SER A 266 -5.97 12.27 -14.40
N ASP A 267 -6.29 13.36 -13.71
CA ASP A 267 -5.31 14.33 -13.23
C ASP A 267 -4.40 13.72 -12.18
N TYR A 268 -4.94 12.98 -11.21
CA TYR A 268 -4.13 12.29 -10.20
C TYR A 268 -3.16 11.28 -10.81
N ALA A 269 -3.48 10.71 -11.98
CA ALA A 269 -2.61 9.77 -12.71
C ALA A 269 -1.65 10.42 -13.71
N TYR A 270 -1.95 11.60 -14.28
CA TYR A 270 -1.19 12.17 -15.41
C TYR A 270 -0.72 13.63 -15.25
N ASN A 271 -1.14 14.33 -14.20
CA ASN A 271 -0.71 15.70 -13.95
C ASN A 271 0.77 15.76 -13.55
N SER A 272 1.62 16.23 -14.45
CA SER A 272 3.08 16.34 -14.24
C SER A 272 3.54 17.23 -13.07
N LYS A 273 2.62 17.97 -12.41
CA LYS A 273 2.89 18.67 -11.15
C LYS A 273 2.89 17.74 -9.93
N PHE A 274 2.25 16.59 -10.02
CA PHE A 274 2.07 15.64 -8.91
C PHE A 274 3.24 14.63 -8.87
N PRO A 275 3.59 14.09 -7.69
CA PRO A 275 4.61 13.04 -7.59
C PRO A 275 4.15 11.78 -8.32
N SER A 276 5.10 11.04 -8.90
CA SER A 276 4.78 9.79 -9.62
C SER A 276 4.22 8.74 -8.65
N ASN A 277 2.98 8.31 -8.88
CA ASN A 277 2.28 7.36 -8.03
C ASN A 277 1.70 6.19 -8.87
N PRO A 278 2.20 4.96 -8.72
CA PRO A 278 1.63 3.77 -9.36
C PRO A 278 0.14 3.55 -9.04
N ASN A 279 -0.30 3.86 -7.82
CA ASN A 279 -1.67 3.61 -7.36
C ASN A 279 -2.69 4.47 -8.12
N ALA A 280 -2.34 5.70 -8.48
CA ALA A 280 -3.20 6.57 -9.29
C ALA A 280 -3.58 5.92 -10.63
N HIS A 281 -2.62 5.26 -11.30
CA HIS A 281 -2.88 4.51 -12.53
C HIS A 281 -3.72 3.25 -12.29
N VAL A 282 -3.62 2.62 -11.11
CA VAL A 282 -4.48 1.50 -10.70
C VAL A 282 -5.92 1.99 -10.54
N TYR A 283 -6.17 3.07 -9.81
CA TYR A 283 -7.51 3.61 -9.57
C TYR A 283 -8.18 4.08 -10.87
N TYR A 284 -7.46 4.85 -11.71
CA TYR A 284 -7.96 5.26 -13.02
C TYR A 284 -8.25 4.05 -13.93
N TYR A 285 -7.38 3.02 -13.95
CA TYR A 285 -7.67 1.80 -14.69
C TYR A 285 -8.92 1.07 -14.17
N GLN A 286 -9.09 0.95 -12.85
CA GLN A 286 -10.26 0.30 -12.26
C GLN A 286 -11.55 1.05 -12.59
N PHE A 287 -11.55 2.39 -12.57
CA PHE A 287 -12.68 3.21 -13.03
C PHE A 287 -12.99 2.98 -14.51
N LEU A 288 -11.98 3.03 -15.40
CA LEU A 288 -12.14 2.71 -16.83
C LEU A 288 -12.65 1.27 -17.05
N LYS A 289 -12.37 0.35 -16.13
CA LYS A 289 -12.89 -1.02 -16.16
C LYS A 289 -14.35 -1.09 -15.70
N ARG A 290 -14.72 -0.42 -14.60
CA ARG A 290 -16.11 -0.30 -14.09
C ARG A 290 -17.03 0.31 -15.14
N ARG A 291 -16.68 1.49 -15.67
CA ARG A 291 -17.45 2.23 -16.69
C ARG A 291 -17.41 1.60 -18.10
N ARG A 292 -16.79 0.42 -18.25
CA ARG A 292 -16.64 -0.33 -19.53
C ARG A 292 -16.01 0.49 -20.66
N GLU A 293 -15.12 1.41 -20.29
CA GLU A 293 -14.48 2.37 -21.19
C GLU A 293 -13.64 1.72 -22.29
N SER A 294 -13.25 2.54 -23.28
CA SER A 294 -12.61 2.06 -24.49
C SER A 294 -11.36 1.22 -24.19
N ARG A 295 -11.23 0.09 -24.88
CA ARG A 295 -10.03 -0.77 -24.86
C ARG A 295 -8.74 -0.05 -25.32
N LYS A 296 -8.84 1.21 -25.80
CA LYS A 296 -7.69 2.09 -26.04
C LYS A 296 -7.24 2.74 -24.72
N ALA A 297 -8.15 3.38 -23.98
CA ALA A 297 -7.87 4.02 -22.70
C ALA A 297 -7.37 3.02 -21.65
N GLN A 298 -8.07 1.90 -21.48
CA GLN A 298 -7.68 0.81 -20.56
C GLN A 298 -6.26 0.29 -20.81
N ILE A 299 -5.86 0.15 -22.09
CA ILE A 299 -4.51 -0.30 -22.47
C ILE A 299 -3.46 0.81 -22.28
N SER A 300 -3.85 2.09 -22.33
CA SER A 300 -2.94 3.21 -22.08
C SER A 300 -2.57 3.31 -20.60
N ALA A 301 -3.55 3.24 -19.71
CA ALA A 301 -3.33 3.28 -18.26
C ALA A 301 -2.45 2.10 -17.79
N LEU A 302 -2.76 0.89 -18.25
CA LEU A 302 -1.97 -0.31 -17.92
C LEU A 302 -0.56 -0.31 -18.55
N GLN A 303 -0.33 0.39 -19.66
CA GLN A 303 1.02 0.51 -20.21
C GLN A 303 1.92 1.36 -19.31
N ILE A 304 1.41 2.47 -18.78
CA ILE A 304 2.18 3.33 -17.87
C ILE A 304 2.40 2.61 -16.53
N LEU A 305 1.37 1.93 -16.00
CA LEU A 305 1.53 1.06 -14.82
C LEU A 305 2.54 -0.07 -15.05
N HIS A 306 2.63 -0.65 -16.26
CA HIS A 306 3.66 -1.64 -16.61
C HIS A 306 5.07 -1.04 -16.62
N GLU A 307 5.21 0.21 -17.04
CA GLU A 307 6.50 0.91 -17.11
C GLU A 307 6.99 1.35 -15.72
N LEU A 308 6.07 1.62 -14.77
CA LEU A 308 6.38 1.91 -13.36
C LEU A 308 6.55 0.64 -12.49
N VAL A 309 5.63 -0.31 -12.59
CA VAL A 309 5.57 -1.53 -11.75
C VAL A 309 5.29 -2.77 -12.62
N PRO A 310 6.32 -3.32 -13.30
CA PRO A 310 6.15 -4.49 -14.18
C PRO A 310 5.73 -5.77 -13.46
N SER A 311 5.79 -5.78 -12.12
CA SER A 311 5.37 -6.86 -11.22
C SER A 311 3.92 -6.75 -10.75
N HIS A 312 3.16 -5.73 -11.14
CA HIS A 312 1.80 -5.51 -10.63
C HIS A 312 0.83 -6.62 -11.08
N GLU A 313 -0.11 -7.03 -10.24
CA GLU A 313 -1.04 -8.14 -10.56
C GLU A 313 -1.90 -7.91 -11.82
N LEU A 314 -2.29 -6.65 -12.06
CA LEU A 314 -2.98 -6.21 -13.26
C LEU A 314 -2.19 -6.47 -14.56
N MET A 315 -0.89 -6.78 -14.51
CA MET A 315 -0.13 -7.19 -15.69
C MET A 315 -0.64 -8.49 -16.33
N LEU A 316 -1.25 -9.39 -15.54
CA LEU A 316 -1.95 -10.56 -16.10
C LEU A 316 -3.26 -10.17 -16.81
N GLU A 317 -3.92 -9.08 -16.42
CA GLU A 317 -5.07 -8.55 -17.17
C GLU A 317 -4.64 -7.76 -18.40
N PHE A 318 -3.55 -6.98 -18.29
CA PHE A 318 -2.91 -6.28 -19.42
C PHE A 318 -2.52 -7.25 -20.54
N TYR A 319 -1.86 -8.36 -20.18
CA TYR A 319 -1.55 -9.47 -21.09
C TYR A 319 -2.81 -9.94 -21.87
N ASN A 320 -3.94 -10.12 -21.19
CA ASN A 320 -5.19 -10.58 -21.81
C ASN A 320 -5.83 -9.51 -22.70
N LEU A 321 -5.79 -8.23 -22.30
CA LEU A 321 -6.25 -7.10 -23.12
C LEU A 321 -5.41 -6.93 -24.39
N LEU A 322 -4.11 -7.16 -24.31
CA LEU A 322 -3.20 -7.17 -25.46
C LEU A 322 -3.47 -8.36 -26.39
N LYS A 323 -3.66 -9.58 -25.84
CA LYS A 323 -3.99 -10.79 -26.63
C LYS A 323 -5.29 -10.65 -27.42
N LYS A 324 -6.29 -9.93 -26.90
CA LYS A 324 -7.57 -9.64 -27.58
C LYS A 324 -7.44 -8.68 -28.78
N SER A 325 -6.23 -8.33 -29.24
CA SER A 325 -6.02 -7.32 -30.29
C SER A 325 -5.15 -7.84 -31.46
N LYS A 326 -5.75 -7.94 -32.66
CA LYS A 326 -5.12 -8.38 -33.93
C LYS A 326 -3.86 -7.60 -34.37
N LYS A 327 -3.40 -6.58 -33.62
CA LYS A 327 -2.26 -5.73 -33.98
C LYS A 327 -0.94 -6.37 -33.54
N ARG A 328 -0.09 -6.77 -34.50
CA ARG A 328 1.22 -7.40 -34.29
C ARG A 328 2.12 -6.72 -33.24
N LYS A 329 2.11 -5.38 -33.14
CA LYS A 329 2.84 -4.62 -32.09
C LYS A 329 2.37 -4.98 -30.66
N LYS A 330 1.08 -5.25 -30.45
CA LYS A 330 0.52 -5.62 -29.15
C LYS A 330 0.86 -7.05 -28.72
N HIS A 331 0.92 -8.02 -29.64
CA HIS A 331 1.42 -9.37 -29.32
C HIS A 331 2.91 -9.35 -28.90
N LYS A 332 3.72 -8.46 -29.49
CA LYS A 332 5.11 -8.25 -29.04
C LYS A 332 5.20 -7.63 -27.64
N LEU A 333 4.32 -6.67 -27.32
CA LEU A 333 4.23 -6.09 -25.97
C LEU A 333 3.71 -7.12 -24.95
N GLN A 334 2.71 -7.93 -25.31
CA GLN A 334 2.18 -9.02 -24.48
C GLN A 334 3.29 -10.00 -24.05
N LEU A 335 4.23 -10.30 -24.95
CA LEU A 335 5.39 -11.15 -24.62
C LEU A 335 6.31 -10.46 -23.61
N LYS A 336 6.62 -9.17 -23.81
CA LYS A 336 7.41 -8.37 -22.85
C LYS A 336 6.78 -8.36 -21.46
N VAL A 337 5.48 -8.09 -21.38
CA VAL A 337 4.72 -8.03 -20.12
C VAL A 337 4.86 -9.34 -19.34
N ILE A 338 4.64 -10.49 -19.99
CA ILE A 338 4.70 -11.77 -19.26
C ILE A 338 6.11 -12.21 -18.87
N PHE A 339 7.12 -11.83 -19.65
CA PHE A 339 8.52 -11.98 -19.24
C PHE A 339 8.87 -11.06 -18.06
N ALA A 340 8.46 -9.79 -18.10
CA ALA A 340 8.73 -8.81 -17.05
C ALA A 340 8.05 -9.17 -15.72
N VAL A 341 6.81 -9.67 -15.74
CA VAL A 341 6.12 -10.20 -14.55
C VAL A 341 6.94 -11.33 -13.89
N LEU A 342 7.41 -12.28 -14.70
CA LEU A 342 8.13 -13.47 -14.21
C LEU A 342 9.55 -13.17 -13.70
N ASP A 343 10.13 -12.01 -14.03
CA ASP A 343 11.42 -11.57 -13.52
C ASP A 343 11.43 -11.38 -11.99
N PHE A 344 10.27 -11.18 -11.35
CA PHE A 344 10.14 -10.89 -9.92
C PHE A 344 9.82 -12.14 -9.08
N ALA A 345 10.38 -12.20 -7.87
CA ALA A 345 10.28 -13.37 -6.98
C ALA A 345 8.84 -13.78 -6.64
N VAL A 346 7.92 -12.83 -6.46
CA VAL A 346 6.50 -13.08 -6.16
C VAL A 346 5.81 -13.91 -7.25
N TRP A 347 6.22 -13.76 -8.52
CA TRP A 347 5.62 -14.46 -9.67
C TRP A 347 6.31 -15.78 -10.02
N LYS A 348 7.44 -16.08 -9.38
CA LYS A 348 8.27 -17.28 -9.63
C LYS A 348 7.47 -18.58 -9.57
N GLU A 349 6.38 -18.63 -8.80
CA GLU A 349 5.57 -19.84 -8.59
C GLU A 349 4.12 -19.69 -9.07
N ASN A 350 3.79 -18.56 -9.71
CA ASN A 350 2.45 -18.30 -10.20
C ASN A 350 2.14 -19.10 -11.48
N VAL A 351 1.35 -20.17 -11.33
CA VAL A 351 0.93 -21.08 -12.41
C VAL A 351 0.28 -20.35 -13.59
N LYS A 352 -0.51 -19.30 -13.33
CA LYS A 352 -1.22 -18.52 -14.36
C LYS A 352 -0.23 -17.74 -15.23
N ALA A 353 0.77 -17.11 -14.61
CA ALA A 353 1.82 -16.40 -15.32
C ALA A 353 2.69 -17.34 -16.18
N TRP A 354 3.15 -18.46 -15.61
CA TRP A 354 3.93 -19.47 -16.35
C TRP A 354 3.14 -20.07 -17.52
N SER A 355 1.83 -20.30 -17.36
CA SER A 355 0.97 -20.74 -18.45
C SER A 355 0.82 -19.72 -19.57
N TYR A 356 0.74 -18.44 -19.26
CA TYR A 356 0.64 -17.38 -20.26
C TYR A 356 1.91 -17.30 -21.11
N LEU A 357 3.09 -17.46 -20.49
CA LEU A 357 4.35 -17.59 -21.22
C LEU A 357 4.40 -18.90 -22.04
N ALA A 358 3.94 -20.03 -21.48
CA ALA A 358 3.89 -21.32 -22.16
C ALA A 358 3.00 -21.30 -23.41
N LYS A 359 1.74 -20.86 -23.28
CA LYS A 359 0.80 -20.72 -24.40
C LYS A 359 1.34 -19.77 -25.46
N GLN A 360 1.86 -18.59 -25.08
CA GLN A 360 2.40 -17.65 -26.06
C GLN A 360 3.69 -18.14 -26.73
N THR A 361 4.53 -18.91 -26.04
CA THR A 361 5.74 -19.53 -26.62
C THR A 361 5.35 -20.55 -27.69
N VAL A 362 4.36 -21.40 -27.43
CA VAL A 362 3.82 -22.35 -28.43
C VAL A 362 3.18 -21.61 -29.61
N GLU A 363 2.38 -20.57 -29.35
CA GLU A 363 1.79 -19.71 -30.39
C GLU A 363 2.87 -19.06 -31.28
N ILE A 364 3.98 -18.58 -30.72
CA ILE A 364 5.09 -18.00 -31.47
C ILE A 364 5.82 -19.06 -32.33
N LEU A 365 6.07 -20.25 -31.77
CA LEU A 365 6.80 -21.32 -32.47
C LEU A 365 5.97 -21.99 -33.59
N GLN A 366 4.64 -21.98 -33.48
CA GLN A 366 3.73 -22.51 -34.52
C GLN A 366 3.40 -21.51 -35.63
N ASN A 367 3.76 -20.23 -35.47
CA ASN A 367 3.57 -19.19 -36.50
C ASN A 367 4.86 -18.99 -37.30
N SER A 368 4.87 -19.40 -38.57
CA SER A 368 6.03 -19.42 -39.48
C SER A 368 7.01 -18.25 -39.32
N ASP A 369 8.10 -18.53 -38.59
CA ASP A 369 9.39 -17.86 -38.27
C ASP A 369 9.43 -16.36 -37.96
N LYS A 370 8.57 -15.57 -38.61
CA LYS A 370 8.44 -14.11 -38.52
C LYS A 370 8.33 -13.58 -37.09
N GLN A 371 8.02 -14.40 -36.09
CA GLN A 371 7.84 -14.00 -34.69
C GLN A 371 8.93 -14.52 -33.72
N PHE A 372 9.74 -15.53 -34.10
CA PHE A 372 10.72 -16.15 -33.19
C PHE A 372 11.75 -15.15 -32.64
N HIS A 373 12.16 -14.17 -33.44
CA HIS A 373 13.12 -13.12 -33.02
C HIS A 373 12.65 -12.26 -31.82
N TRP A 374 11.36 -12.28 -31.46
CA TRP A 374 10.88 -11.64 -30.21
C TRP A 374 11.22 -12.47 -28.99
N LEU A 375 10.95 -13.78 -29.03
CA LEU A 375 11.33 -14.72 -27.98
C LEU A 375 12.85 -14.73 -27.79
N LYS A 376 13.60 -14.64 -28.91
CA LYS A 376 15.05 -14.47 -28.90
C LYS A 376 15.48 -13.23 -28.11
N LYS A 377 14.95 -12.04 -28.46
CA LYS A 377 15.31 -10.79 -27.77
C LYS A 377 14.97 -10.80 -26.28
N GLU A 378 13.80 -11.29 -25.88
CA GLU A 378 13.42 -11.28 -24.46
C GLU A 378 14.18 -12.31 -23.64
N TRP A 379 14.59 -13.44 -24.23
CA TRP A 379 15.51 -14.40 -23.57
C TRP A 379 16.95 -13.91 -23.51
N ASP A 380 17.46 -13.20 -24.52
CA ASP A 380 18.85 -12.73 -24.55
C ASP A 380 19.19 -11.78 -23.38
N ILE A 381 18.20 -11.08 -22.82
CA ILE A 381 18.30 -10.26 -21.61
C ILE A 381 18.43 -11.11 -20.32
N ARG A 382 17.90 -12.34 -20.35
CA ARG A 382 17.58 -13.16 -19.16
C ARG A 382 18.42 -14.44 -19.04
N LYS A 383 19.02 -14.88 -20.15
CA LYS A 383 19.78 -16.14 -20.30
C LYS A 383 20.88 -16.39 -19.28
N HIS A 384 21.42 -15.34 -18.65
CA HIS A 384 22.50 -15.45 -17.68
C HIS A 384 22.01 -15.74 -16.24
N TRP A 385 20.76 -15.39 -15.89
CA TRP A 385 20.28 -15.44 -14.50
C TRP A 385 18.96 -16.21 -14.31
N TRP A 386 18.03 -16.21 -15.27
CA TRP A 386 16.86 -17.11 -15.28
C TRP A 386 17.21 -18.61 -15.07
N PRO A 387 18.33 -19.17 -15.59
CA PRO A 387 18.66 -20.58 -15.35
C PRO A 387 18.84 -20.91 -13.86
N ALA A 388 19.45 -20.01 -13.08
CA ALA A 388 19.62 -20.18 -11.64
C ALA A 388 18.31 -19.84 -10.90
N PHE A 389 17.67 -18.73 -11.28
CA PHE A 389 16.51 -18.17 -10.58
C PHE A 389 15.24 -19.03 -10.68
N HIS A 390 15.00 -19.67 -11.83
CA HIS A 390 13.81 -20.49 -12.09
C HIS A 390 14.10 -21.98 -12.32
N PHE A 391 15.25 -22.32 -12.92
CA PHE A 391 15.50 -23.63 -13.54
C PHE A 391 16.68 -24.42 -12.93
N SER A 392 17.00 -24.17 -11.65
CA SER A 392 18.00 -24.97 -10.94
C SER A 392 17.51 -26.40 -10.67
N LEU A 393 18.44 -27.34 -10.43
CA LEU A 393 18.09 -28.73 -10.12
C LEU A 393 17.34 -28.85 -8.77
N TYR A 394 17.61 -27.96 -7.82
CA TYR A 394 16.88 -27.85 -6.57
C TYR A 394 15.41 -27.49 -6.83
N LEU A 395 15.16 -26.44 -7.63
CA LEU A 395 13.80 -26.04 -8.02
C LEU A 395 13.10 -27.13 -8.86
N ALA A 396 13.84 -27.90 -9.67
CA ALA A 396 13.28 -29.02 -10.42
C ALA A 396 12.74 -30.14 -9.52
N LYS A 397 13.43 -30.44 -8.41
CA LYS A 397 12.97 -31.36 -7.37
C LYS A 397 11.76 -30.77 -6.64
N ARG A 398 11.94 -29.58 -6.06
CA ARG A 398 10.97 -28.92 -5.19
C ARG A 398 9.62 -28.71 -5.89
N ASN A 399 9.63 -28.04 -7.05
CA ASN A 399 8.41 -27.76 -7.80
C ASN A 399 7.67 -29.06 -8.18
N TRP A 400 8.39 -30.16 -8.49
CA TRP A 400 7.76 -31.43 -8.87
C TRP A 400 7.06 -32.13 -7.69
N GLN A 401 7.56 -31.93 -6.46
CA GLN A 401 6.96 -32.44 -5.23
C GLN A 401 5.74 -31.59 -4.84
N GLU A 402 5.91 -30.27 -4.77
CA GLU A 402 4.90 -29.31 -4.28
C GLU A 402 3.81 -28.97 -5.32
N ASN A 403 4.19 -28.72 -6.57
CA ASN A 403 3.29 -28.16 -7.58
C ASN A 403 3.60 -28.71 -8.99
N LYS A 404 3.07 -29.90 -9.26
CA LYS A 404 3.18 -30.59 -10.57
C LYS A 404 2.67 -29.72 -11.74
N LYS A 405 1.62 -28.94 -11.52
CA LYS A 405 1.00 -28.05 -12.54
C LYS A 405 1.95 -26.93 -12.95
N LEU A 406 2.51 -26.18 -11.98
CA LEU A 406 3.59 -25.20 -12.19
C LEU A 406 4.78 -25.83 -12.93
N THR A 407 5.15 -27.04 -12.53
CA THR A 407 6.30 -27.75 -13.07
C THR A 407 6.14 -28.12 -14.53
N CYS A 408 4.92 -28.50 -14.95
CA CYS A 408 4.58 -28.82 -16.33
C CYS A 408 4.59 -27.59 -17.27
N GLU A 409 4.20 -26.40 -16.78
CA GLU A 409 4.36 -25.15 -17.55
C GLU A 409 5.85 -24.78 -17.67
N LYS A 410 6.59 -24.82 -16.54
CA LYS A 410 8.03 -24.50 -16.49
C LYS A 410 8.91 -25.42 -17.32
N VAL A 411 8.63 -26.73 -17.38
CA VAL A 411 9.48 -27.69 -18.12
C VAL A 411 9.40 -27.48 -19.63
N LEU A 412 8.27 -27.02 -20.17
CA LEU A 412 8.18 -26.62 -21.57
C LEU A 412 9.08 -25.42 -21.86
N ILE A 413 8.98 -24.36 -21.05
CA ILE A 413 9.83 -23.17 -21.21
C ILE A 413 11.31 -23.49 -21.03
N ALA A 414 11.69 -24.29 -20.02
CA ALA A 414 13.05 -24.75 -19.83
C ALA A 414 13.57 -25.54 -21.04
N GLY A 415 12.77 -26.47 -21.57
CA GLY A 415 13.13 -27.27 -22.74
C GLY A 415 13.35 -26.45 -24.00
N ILE A 416 12.53 -25.41 -24.22
CA ILE A 416 12.69 -24.51 -25.36
C ILE A 416 13.91 -23.59 -25.19
N LEU A 417 13.97 -22.82 -24.09
CA LEU A 417 14.96 -21.73 -23.90
C LEU A 417 16.36 -22.21 -23.48
N LEU A 418 16.45 -23.31 -22.72
CA LEU A 418 17.72 -23.90 -22.26
C LEU A 418 18.09 -25.19 -23.01
N GLY A 419 17.21 -25.66 -23.90
CA GLY A 419 17.37 -26.93 -24.59
C GLY A 419 17.03 -28.16 -23.73
N LYS A 420 16.91 -29.30 -24.43
CA LYS A 420 16.67 -30.64 -23.86
C LYS A 420 17.69 -31.06 -22.78
N ASP A 421 18.87 -30.44 -22.75
CA ASP A 421 20.01 -30.91 -21.97
C ASP A 421 20.13 -30.27 -20.58
N CYS A 422 19.33 -29.25 -20.27
CA CYS A 422 19.37 -28.55 -18.99
C CYS A 422 18.88 -29.42 -17.80
N LYS A 423 19.41 -29.14 -16.60
CA LYS A 423 19.18 -29.95 -15.40
C LYS A 423 17.69 -30.04 -15.02
N TYR A 424 16.94 -28.94 -15.18
CA TYR A 424 15.49 -28.91 -14.94
C TYR A 424 14.72 -29.81 -15.90
N PHE A 425 14.97 -29.68 -17.21
CA PHE A 425 14.28 -30.49 -18.21
C PHE A 425 14.59 -31.98 -18.06
N LYS A 426 15.86 -32.35 -17.82
CA LYS A 426 16.26 -33.74 -17.60
C LYS A 426 15.57 -34.37 -16.38
N TYR A 427 15.54 -33.67 -15.25
CA TYR A 427 14.90 -34.18 -14.03
C TYR A 427 13.39 -34.33 -14.21
N VAL A 428 12.68 -33.24 -14.53
CA VAL A 428 11.21 -33.27 -14.66
C VAL A 428 10.77 -34.22 -15.76
N SER A 429 11.48 -34.29 -16.88
CA SER A 429 11.14 -35.20 -17.99
C SER A 429 11.55 -36.65 -17.75
N LYS A 430 12.29 -36.97 -16.68
CA LYS A 430 12.49 -38.34 -16.18
C LYS A 430 11.29 -38.74 -15.31
N GLU A 431 10.99 -37.95 -14.29
CA GLU A 431 9.93 -38.23 -13.32
C GLU A 431 8.53 -38.16 -13.96
N GLY A 432 8.27 -37.17 -14.80
CA GLY A 432 7.04 -37.06 -15.59
C GLY A 432 6.84 -38.20 -16.60
N CYS A 433 7.92 -38.86 -17.05
CA CYS A 433 7.80 -40.07 -17.87
C CYS A 433 7.38 -41.31 -17.07
N LYS A 434 7.54 -41.33 -15.73
CA LYS A 434 7.00 -42.38 -14.86
C LYS A 434 5.49 -42.24 -14.70
N VAL A 435 5.01 -41.01 -14.50
CA VAL A 435 3.59 -40.72 -14.18
C VAL A 435 2.72 -40.52 -15.43
N GLN A 436 3.19 -39.75 -16.43
CA GLN A 436 2.41 -39.37 -17.62
C GLN A 436 3.19 -39.65 -18.92
N LYS A 437 3.54 -40.92 -19.11
CA LYS A 437 4.42 -41.43 -20.19
C LYS A 437 4.07 -40.93 -21.61
N LYS A 438 2.79 -40.88 -21.99
CA LYS A 438 2.32 -40.38 -23.32
C LYS A 438 2.64 -38.89 -23.51
N LYS A 439 2.29 -38.07 -22.52
CA LYS A 439 2.44 -36.61 -22.54
C LYS A 439 3.90 -36.17 -22.53
N PHE A 440 4.73 -36.75 -21.67
CA PHE A 440 6.15 -36.43 -21.63
C PHE A 440 6.94 -36.95 -22.85
N ARG A 441 6.41 -37.93 -23.60
CA ARG A 441 6.92 -38.27 -24.95
C ARG A 441 6.60 -37.17 -25.97
N GLN A 442 5.37 -36.65 -25.99
CA GLN A 442 4.98 -35.54 -26.88
C GLN A 442 5.79 -34.27 -26.58
N LEU A 443 5.96 -33.91 -25.30
CA LEU A 443 6.81 -32.80 -24.86
C LEU A 443 8.25 -32.93 -25.37
N LYS A 444 8.86 -34.12 -25.23
CA LYS A 444 10.22 -34.39 -25.72
C LYS A 444 10.34 -34.28 -27.24
N LYS A 445 9.31 -34.69 -28.00
CA LYS A 445 9.26 -34.51 -29.46
C LYS A 445 9.22 -33.01 -29.81
N PHE A 446 8.25 -32.27 -29.27
CA PHE A 446 8.08 -30.83 -29.51
C PHE A 446 9.35 -30.02 -29.17
N VAL A 447 10.00 -30.33 -28.04
CA VAL A 447 11.25 -29.69 -27.62
C VAL A 447 12.45 -30.10 -28.49
N LYS A 448 12.51 -31.33 -29.03
CA LYS A 448 13.53 -31.71 -30.02
C LYS A 448 13.41 -30.84 -31.28
N GLU A 449 12.18 -30.60 -31.72
CA GLU A 449 11.86 -29.86 -32.96
C GLU A 449 12.04 -28.35 -32.81
N HIS A 450 11.65 -27.74 -31.69
CA HIS A 450 11.53 -26.28 -31.55
C HIS A 450 12.47 -25.63 -30.50
N SER A 451 13.39 -26.38 -29.88
CA SER A 451 14.35 -25.79 -28.95
C SER A 451 15.43 -24.97 -29.65
N TRP A 452 16.07 -24.05 -28.93
CA TRP A 452 17.13 -23.18 -29.44
C TRP A 452 18.34 -23.93 -30.04
N VAL A 453 18.55 -25.19 -29.64
CA VAL A 453 19.60 -26.06 -30.19
C VAL A 453 19.13 -26.75 -31.47
N GLY A 454 17.84 -27.04 -31.62
CA GLY A 454 17.26 -27.60 -32.85
C GLY A 454 17.15 -26.56 -33.96
N LEU A 455 16.67 -25.34 -33.64
CA LEU A 455 16.49 -24.26 -34.63
C LEU A 455 17.82 -23.82 -35.27
N ARG A 456 18.92 -23.78 -34.50
CA ARG A 456 20.28 -23.51 -35.03
C ARG A 456 20.81 -24.57 -36.01
N LEU A 457 20.17 -25.74 -36.08
CA LEU A 457 20.50 -26.85 -37.00
C LEU A 457 19.51 -26.91 -38.18
N ALA A 458 18.65 -25.90 -38.33
CA ALA A 458 17.77 -25.70 -39.49
C ALA A 458 18.14 -24.44 -40.30
N ASP A 459 18.95 -23.54 -39.71
CA ASP A 459 19.62 -22.42 -40.38
C ASP A 459 20.94 -22.85 -41.11
N THR A 460 21.19 -24.16 -41.23
CA THR A 460 22.40 -24.79 -41.79
C THR A 460 22.07 -26.03 -42.62
#